data_AF-A0A945NZU2-F1
#
_entry.id   AF-A0A945NZU2-F1
#
_cell.length_a   1.000
_cell.length_b   1.000
_cell.length_c   1.000
_cell.angle_alpha   90.00
_cell.angle_beta   90.00
_cell.angle_gamma   90.00
#
_symmetry.space_group_name_H-M   'P 1'
#
loop_
_entity.id
_entity.type
_entity.pdbx_description
1 polymer ?
#
loop_
_entity_poly.entity_id
_entity_poly.type
_entity_poly.pdbx_seq_one_letter_code
_entity_poly.pdbx_strand_id
1 'polypeptide(L)'
;KGNFTKAETEAYGQRWDYSNVCTRCHTHKNTPFKPEVHDKYKFNFEERKLKVHKIADYWNEDNADQKLEKKDERAKQVGQTEKTPLVIEDFKINDKGKLKFKKGTKPYNSKKKTFNYK
;
A
#
# COMPACT_ATOMS: atom_id res chain seq x y z
N LYS A 1 15.43 -4.19 2.96
CA LYS A 1 15.36 -2.71 2.76
C LYS A 1 16.53 -2.07 3.51
N GLY A 2 17.65 -1.79 2.82
CA GLY A 2 18.89 -1.29 3.43
C GLY A 2 18.78 0.11 4.02
N ASN A 3 19.85 0.90 3.92
CA ASN A 3 20.00 2.21 4.56
C ASN A 3 19.18 3.36 3.98
N PHE A 4 18.31 3.08 3.00
CA PHE A 4 17.45 4.04 2.33
C PHE A 4 16.27 4.50 3.20
N THR A 5 16.00 5.80 3.17
CA THR A 5 14.80 6.49 3.67
C THR A 5 13.56 6.14 2.86
N LYS A 6 12.36 6.48 3.36
CA LYS A 6 11.12 6.29 2.59
C LYS A 6 11.17 7.02 1.24
N ALA A 7 11.59 8.28 1.22
CA ALA A 7 11.67 9.10 0.01
C ALA A 7 12.61 8.52 -1.05
N GLU A 8 13.79 8.04 -0.66
CA GLU A 8 14.73 7.39 -1.59
C GLU A 8 14.12 6.15 -2.21
N THR A 9 13.48 5.29 -1.41
CA THR A 9 12.82 4.09 -1.95
C THR A 9 11.64 4.43 -2.87
N GLU A 10 10.90 5.52 -2.58
CA GLU A 10 9.80 5.99 -3.43
C GLU A 10 10.28 6.46 -4.82
N ALA A 11 11.50 6.98 -4.92
CA ALA A 11 12.10 7.33 -6.21
C ALA A 11 12.29 6.09 -7.12
N TYR A 12 12.47 4.91 -6.53
CA TYR A 12 12.56 3.62 -7.24
C TYR A 12 11.19 2.93 -7.42
N GLY A 13 10.09 3.63 -7.10
CA GLY A 13 8.73 3.11 -7.27
C GLY A 13 8.21 2.26 -6.12
N GLN A 14 8.94 2.14 -5.00
CA GLN A 14 8.39 1.57 -3.78
C GLN A 14 7.24 2.44 -3.27
N ARG A 15 6.15 1.83 -2.82
CA ARG A 15 5.07 2.53 -2.13
C ARG A 15 5.00 2.14 -0.66
N TRP A 16 4.49 3.04 0.17
CA TRP A 16 4.36 2.88 1.62
C TRP A 16 2.90 2.87 2.11
N ASP A 17 1.92 3.03 1.21
CA ASP A 17 0.49 3.05 1.50
C ASP A 17 -0.12 1.67 1.77
N TYR A 18 0.57 0.84 2.56
CA TYR A 18 0.22 -0.56 2.80
C TYR A 18 -1.19 -0.74 3.40
N SER A 19 -1.57 0.13 4.33
CA SER A 19 -2.92 0.10 4.91
C SER A 19 -3.98 0.33 3.84
N ASN A 20 -3.78 1.35 2.99
CA ASN A 20 -4.67 1.66 1.88
C ASN A 20 -4.82 0.50 0.89
N VAL A 21 -3.76 -0.26 0.59
CA VAL A 21 -3.86 -1.42 -0.32
C VAL A 21 -4.92 -2.41 0.15
N CYS A 22 -5.04 -2.61 1.46
CA CYS A 22 -6.03 -3.51 2.06
C CYS A 22 -7.38 -2.81 2.23
N THR A 23 -7.40 -1.63 2.83
CA THR A 23 -8.64 -0.94 3.20
C THR A 23 -9.42 -0.43 1.99
N ARG A 24 -8.75 -0.03 0.90
CA ARG A 24 -9.42 0.46 -0.31
C ARG A 24 -10.47 -0.51 -0.87
N CYS A 25 -10.31 -1.82 -0.63
CA CYS A 25 -11.30 -2.84 -0.98
C CYS A 25 -12.12 -3.26 0.25
N HIS A 26 -11.46 -3.66 1.34
CA HIS A 26 -12.14 -4.28 2.49
C HIS A 26 -13.08 -3.32 3.23
N THR A 27 -12.82 -2.02 3.19
CA THR A 27 -13.65 -1.00 3.84
C THR A 27 -14.33 -0.09 2.81
N HIS A 28 -14.38 -0.50 1.55
CA HIS A 28 -14.98 0.31 0.49
C HIS A 28 -16.50 0.41 0.70
N LYS A 29 -17.08 1.60 0.56
CA LYS A 29 -18.53 1.84 0.76
C LYS A 29 -19.45 0.93 -0.09
N ASN A 30 -18.99 0.57 -1.28
CA ASN A 30 -19.72 -0.28 -2.23
C ASN A 30 -19.34 -1.77 -2.12
N THR A 31 -18.52 -2.17 -1.14
CA THR A 31 -18.30 -3.61 -0.92
C THR A 31 -19.62 -4.25 -0.50
N PRO A 32 -20.01 -5.40 -1.08
CA PRO A 32 -21.16 -6.16 -0.59
C PRO A 32 -20.83 -6.88 0.73
N PHE A 33 -19.55 -7.01 1.08
CA PHE A 33 -19.06 -7.72 2.25
C PHE A 33 -18.96 -6.80 3.45
N LYS A 34 -20.12 -6.42 4.01
CA LYS A 34 -20.18 -5.49 5.14
C LYS A 34 -20.41 -6.23 6.46
N PRO A 35 -19.99 -5.66 7.62
CA PRO A 35 -20.26 -6.24 8.92
C PRO A 35 -21.75 -6.46 9.19
N GLU A 36 -22.62 -5.61 8.64
CA GLU A 36 -24.09 -5.75 8.75
C GLU A 36 -24.62 -6.99 8.04
N VAL A 37 -23.91 -7.52 7.04
CA VAL A 37 -24.25 -8.78 6.37
C VAL A 37 -23.79 -9.97 7.22
N HIS A 38 -22.58 -9.90 7.77
CA HIS A 38 -22.03 -10.90 8.70
C HIS A 38 -20.76 -10.37 9.38
N ASP A 39 -20.63 -10.61 10.68
CA ASP A 39 -19.44 -10.26 11.49
C ASP A 39 -18.09 -10.70 10.91
N LYS A 40 -18.05 -11.79 10.14
CA LYS A 40 -16.81 -12.29 9.50
C LYS A 40 -16.18 -11.26 8.54
N TYR A 41 -16.97 -10.31 8.06
CA TYR A 41 -16.56 -9.22 7.18
C TYR A 41 -16.04 -7.98 7.93
N LYS A 42 -16.14 -7.96 9.27
CA LYS A 42 -15.46 -6.94 10.06
C LYS A 42 -13.96 -6.97 9.77
N PHE A 43 -13.44 -5.83 9.34
CA PHE A 43 -12.06 -5.67 8.92
C PHE A 43 -11.28 -4.83 9.93
N ASN A 44 -10.28 -5.44 10.57
CA ASN A 44 -9.26 -4.77 11.35
C ASN A 44 -7.92 -4.99 10.64
N PHE A 45 -7.28 -3.91 10.16
CA PHE A 45 -6.03 -3.99 9.41
C PHE A 45 -4.90 -4.65 10.24
N GLU A 46 -4.77 -4.28 11.51
CA GLU A 46 -3.70 -4.76 12.39
C GLU A 46 -3.82 -6.25 12.68
N GLU A 47 -5.04 -6.77 12.83
CA GLU A 47 -5.28 -8.20 13.01
C GLU A 47 -5.14 -8.98 11.70
N ARG A 48 -5.70 -8.43 10.60
CA ARG A 48 -5.73 -9.13 9.30
C ARG A 48 -4.35 -9.21 8.67
N LYS A 49 -3.50 -8.19 8.83
CA LYS A 49 -2.13 -8.22 8.28
C LYS A 49 -1.31 -9.36 8.86
N LEU A 50 -1.51 -9.72 10.14
CA LEU A 50 -0.79 -10.81 10.80
C LEU A 50 -1.20 -12.19 10.26
N LYS A 51 -2.44 -12.33 9.79
CA LYS A 51 -2.92 -13.59 9.17
C LYS A 51 -2.33 -13.86 7.79
N VAL A 52 -1.97 -12.81 7.06
CA VAL A 52 -1.43 -12.91 5.68
C VAL A 52 0.09 -12.72 5.62
N HIS A 53 0.69 -11.97 6.55
CA HIS A 53 2.12 -11.77 6.66
C HIS A 53 2.66 -12.49 7.89
N LYS A 54 2.88 -13.80 7.74
CA LYS A 54 3.34 -14.71 8.79
C LYS A 54 4.85 -14.62 9.03
N ILE A 55 5.39 -13.40 9.14
CA ILE A 55 6.84 -13.20 9.23
C ILE A 55 7.45 -13.92 10.44
N ALA A 56 6.70 -14.04 11.54
CA ALA A 56 7.12 -14.77 12.73
C ALA A 56 7.34 -16.27 12.47
N ASP A 57 6.59 -16.88 11.56
CA ASP A 57 6.69 -18.31 11.22
C ASP A 57 7.95 -18.61 10.39
N TYR A 58 8.52 -17.59 9.75
CA TYR A 58 9.67 -17.72 8.84
C TYR A 58 10.94 -17.05 9.35
N TRP A 59 10.90 -16.40 10.52
CA TRP A 59 12.09 -15.79 11.12
C TRP A 59 12.92 -16.88 11.81
N ASN A 60 14.15 -17.09 11.35
CA ASN A 60 15.06 -18.12 11.84
C ASN A 60 16.50 -17.58 11.99
N GLU A 61 17.41 -18.38 12.54
CA GLU A 61 18.80 -17.96 12.75
C GLU A 61 19.50 -17.57 11.43
N ASP A 62 19.17 -18.26 10.33
CA ASP A 62 19.77 -18.02 9.00
C ASP A 62 19.36 -16.69 8.35
N ASN A 63 18.24 -16.08 8.76
CA ASN A 63 17.79 -14.77 8.27
C ASN A 63 17.77 -13.67 9.36
N ALA A 64 18.24 -14.01 10.56
CA ALA A 64 18.38 -13.07 11.67
C ALA A 64 19.40 -11.95 11.35
N ASP A 65 20.31 -12.19 10.41
CA ASP A 65 21.29 -11.23 9.89
C ASP A 65 20.68 -10.17 8.96
N GLN A 66 19.45 -10.36 8.47
CA GLN A 66 18.68 -9.37 7.72
C GLN A 66 18.14 -8.24 8.63
N LYS A 67 18.95 -7.78 9.56
CA LYS A 67 18.60 -6.72 10.50
C LYS A 67 18.43 -5.41 9.75
N LEU A 68 17.19 -4.92 9.72
CA LEU A 68 16.86 -3.62 9.15
C LEU A 68 17.21 -2.51 10.14
N GLU A 69 18.45 -2.04 10.14
CA GLU A 69 18.96 -1.06 11.12
C GLU A 69 18.08 0.19 11.24
N LYS A 70 17.60 0.72 10.11
CA LYS A 70 16.75 1.92 10.08
C LYS A 70 15.25 1.64 10.11
N LYS A 71 14.81 0.44 10.53
CA LYS A 71 13.37 0.09 10.53
C LYS A 71 12.56 1.06 11.38
N ASP A 72 13.01 1.32 12.61
CA ASP A 72 12.27 2.14 13.56
C ASP A 72 12.34 3.63 13.19
N GLU A 73 13.48 4.09 12.67
CA GLU A 73 13.61 5.42 12.09
C GLU A 73 12.68 5.62 10.89
N ARG A 74 12.62 4.65 9.98
CA ARG A 74 11.68 4.68 8.85
C ARG A 74 10.23 4.65 9.30
N ALA A 75 9.90 3.94 10.38
CA ALA A 75 8.54 3.89 10.91
C ALA A 75 8.05 5.27 11.36
N LYS A 76 8.96 6.16 11.79
CA LYS A 76 8.66 7.56 12.16
C LYS A 76 8.50 8.50 10.96
N GLN A 77 8.96 8.09 9.77
CA GLN A 77 8.81 8.88 8.56
C GLN A 77 7.43 8.66 7.95
N VAL A 78 6.83 9.69 7.36
CA VAL A 78 5.61 9.55 6.53
C VAL A 78 6.02 9.68 5.08
N GLY A 79 5.91 8.59 4.31
CA GLY A 79 6.16 8.57 2.88
C GLY A 79 5.14 9.40 2.13
N GLN A 80 5.50 9.87 0.94
CA GLN A 80 4.59 10.70 0.17
C GLN A 80 3.40 9.88 -0.37
N THR A 81 3.61 8.60 -0.69
CA THR A 81 2.54 7.67 -1.08
C THR A 81 1.56 7.38 0.05
N GLU A 82 1.98 7.46 1.33
CA GLU A 82 1.08 7.35 2.48
C GLU A 82 0.17 8.57 2.61
N LYS A 83 0.68 9.77 2.31
CA LYS A 83 -0.11 11.00 2.27
C LYS A 83 -1.10 11.02 1.11
N THR A 84 -0.70 10.43 -0.02
CA THR A 84 -1.42 10.49 -1.30
C THR A 84 -1.64 9.07 -1.85
N PRO A 85 -2.46 8.26 -1.15
CA PRO A 85 -2.65 6.86 -1.47
C PRO A 85 -3.43 6.68 -2.78
N LEU A 86 -3.25 5.53 -3.43
CA LEU A 86 -4.02 5.17 -4.62
C LEU A 86 -5.38 4.57 -4.23
N VAL A 87 -6.47 5.27 -4.55
CA VAL A 87 -7.82 4.80 -4.24
C VAL A 87 -8.46 4.10 -5.44
N ILE A 88 -9.49 3.28 -5.19
CA ILE A 88 -10.20 2.56 -6.28
C ILE A 88 -10.80 3.56 -7.27
N GLU A 89 -11.23 4.71 -6.78
CA GLU A 89 -11.80 5.80 -7.56
C GLU A 89 -10.81 6.44 -8.53
N ASP A 90 -9.50 6.22 -8.39
CA ASP A 90 -8.50 6.69 -9.37
C ASP A 90 -8.50 5.85 -10.65
N PHE A 91 -9.15 4.68 -10.62
CA PHE A 91 -9.27 3.78 -11.74
C PHE A 91 -10.62 3.94 -12.45
N LYS A 92 -10.63 3.62 -13.74
CA LYS A 92 -11.82 3.49 -14.56
C LYS A 92 -11.63 2.39 -15.59
N ILE A 93 -12.74 1.80 -16.01
CA ILE A 93 -12.78 0.95 -17.20
C ILE A 93 -12.96 1.87 -18.42
N ASN A 94 -12.18 1.67 -19.47
CA ASN A 94 -12.39 2.39 -20.72
C ASN A 94 -13.40 1.68 -21.61
N ASP A 95 -13.77 2.30 -22.73
CA ASP A 95 -14.75 1.77 -23.70
C ASP A 95 -14.35 0.41 -24.32
N LYS A 96 -13.10 -0.03 -24.10
CA LYS A 96 -12.57 -1.34 -24.53
C LYS A 96 -12.55 -2.37 -23.41
N GLY A 97 -13.21 -2.12 -22.28
CA GLY A 97 -13.22 -3.02 -21.13
C GLY A 97 -11.90 -3.10 -20.35
N LYS A 98 -10.90 -2.24 -20.63
CA LYS A 98 -9.58 -2.27 -19.98
C LYS A 98 -9.51 -1.32 -18.80
N LEU A 99 -8.94 -1.78 -17.69
CA LEU A 99 -8.62 -0.95 -16.53
C LEU A 99 -7.57 0.11 -16.88
N LYS A 100 -7.85 1.37 -16.53
CA LYS A 100 -6.95 2.51 -16.72
C LYS A 100 -7.07 3.49 -15.56
N PHE A 101 -6.02 4.26 -15.30
CA PHE A 101 -6.12 5.43 -14.43
C PHE A 101 -6.97 6.52 -15.08
N LYS A 102 -7.74 7.25 -14.28
CA LYS A 102 -8.35 8.52 -14.66
C LYS A 102 -7.26 9.51 -15.10
N LYS A 103 -7.62 10.45 -15.96
CA LYS A 103 -6.66 11.45 -16.44
C LYS A 103 -6.24 12.32 -15.25
N GLY A 104 -4.93 12.47 -15.03
CA GLY A 104 -4.40 13.27 -13.94
C GLY A 104 -4.18 12.53 -12.62
N THR A 105 -4.66 11.28 -12.47
CA THR A 105 -4.52 10.49 -11.22
C THR A 105 -3.35 9.49 -11.26
N LYS A 106 -2.58 9.47 -12.35
CA LYS A 106 -1.41 8.58 -12.45
C LYS A 106 -0.35 8.99 -11.41
N PRO A 107 0.17 8.05 -10.60
CA PRO A 107 1.26 8.34 -9.65
C PRO A 107 2.55 8.81 -10.30
N TYR A 108 2.81 8.40 -11.54
CA TYR A 108 4.01 8.78 -12.29
C TYR A 108 3.65 9.41 -13.63
N ASN A 109 4.24 10.57 -13.89
CA ASN A 109 4.19 11.24 -15.17
C ASN A 109 5.44 10.89 -15.98
N SER A 110 5.32 9.93 -16.90
CA SER A 110 6.45 9.53 -17.74
C SER A 110 6.97 10.64 -18.65
N LYS A 111 6.12 11.58 -19.08
CA LYS A 111 6.54 12.71 -19.93
C LYS A 111 7.42 13.70 -19.16
N LYS A 112 7.04 14.01 -17.93
CA LYS A 112 7.79 14.92 -17.06
C LYS A 112 8.88 14.20 -16.25
N LYS A 113 8.89 12.87 -16.26
CA LYS A 113 9.68 12.00 -15.39
C LYS A 113 9.53 12.34 -13.90
N THR A 114 8.34 12.80 -13.50
CA THR A 114 8.02 13.20 -12.12
C THR A 114 6.95 12.31 -11.52
N PHE A 115 7.03 12.06 -10.22
CA PHE A 115 5.92 11.47 -9.49
C PHE A 115 4.88 12.55 -9.16
N ASN A 116 3.61 12.26 -9.42
CA ASN A 116 2.48 13.15 -9.14
C ASN A 116 1.89 12.82 -7.77
N TYR A 117 2.74 12.75 -6.76
CA TYR A 117 2.27 12.62 -5.40
C TYR A 117 1.70 13.97 -4.93
N LYS A 118 0.51 14.36 -5.40
CA LYS A 118 -0.18 15.57 -4.98
C LYS A 118 -1.03 15.29 -3.76
#